data_AF-A0AAU0KWC0-F1
#
_entry.id   AF-A0AAU0KWC0-F1
#
_cell.length_a   1.000
_cell.length_b   1.000
_cell.length_c   1.000
_cell.angle_alpha   90.00
_cell.angle_beta   90.00
_cell.angle_gamma   90.00
#
_symmetry.space_group_name_H-M   'P 1'
#
loop_
_entity.id
_entity.type
_entity.pdbx_description
1 polymer ?
#
loop_
_entity_poly.entity_id
_entity_poly.type
_entity_poly.pdbx_seq_one_letter_code
_entity_poly.pdbx_strand_id
1 'polypeptide(L)'
;MHSQFSPSDLKTILHSKRANIYYLQYCRVLVNGGRVEYVTDEGKQSLYWNIPIANTSVVMLGTGTSITQAAMREFAKAGVLIGFCGGGGTPLYAGNEVETAVSWLSSQSEYRPTEYLQHWVSFWFDDRQRLAAAIAFQRVRIRQIQHHWLSTRMQRENGFEPDKNRLEQLLSSYENNLSNCRNGTALLAQEAVMTKALYKLAADTVNYGDFTRAKRGGGIDMANRFLDHGNYLAYGLAAVATWVIGLPHGLAVLHGKTRRGGLVFDAADLIKDALVLPQAFIAAMAGEEEQEFRQRCISGFQRADALDVMIEALQNTALQLSQVAR
;
A
#
# COMPACT_ATOMS: atom_id res chain seq x y z
N MET A 1 3.20 33.58 -2.47
CA MET A 1 2.28 33.42 -3.61
C MET A 1 1.27 32.37 -3.23
N HIS A 2 -0.01 32.74 -3.09
CA HIS A 2 -1.07 31.76 -2.87
C HIS A 2 -1.22 30.93 -4.14
N SER A 3 -0.80 29.65 -4.11
CA SER A 3 -1.14 28.70 -5.16
C SER A 3 -2.65 28.46 -5.11
N GLN A 4 -3.39 29.03 -6.06
CA GLN A 4 -4.80 28.68 -6.26
C GLN A 4 -4.85 27.23 -6.74
N PHE A 5 -5.40 26.33 -5.91
CA PHE A 5 -5.62 24.93 -6.26
C PHE A 5 -6.62 24.84 -7.43
N SER A 6 -6.34 23.98 -8.41
CA SER A 6 -7.31 23.67 -9.47
C SER A 6 -8.46 22.81 -8.93
N PRO A 7 -9.63 22.77 -9.60
CA PRO A 7 -10.72 21.87 -9.23
C PRO A 7 -10.32 20.38 -9.22
N SER A 8 -9.35 19.98 -10.06
CA SER A 8 -8.75 18.64 -10.05
C SER A 8 -7.89 18.40 -8.81
N ASP A 9 -7.09 19.38 -8.38
CA ASP A 9 -6.28 19.26 -7.16
C ASP A 9 -7.18 19.10 -5.94
N LEU A 10 -8.28 19.86 -5.87
CA LEU A 10 -9.27 19.73 -4.81
C LEU A 10 -9.92 18.34 -4.78
N LYS A 11 -10.20 17.73 -5.94
CA LYS A 11 -10.71 16.35 -6.00
C LYS A 11 -9.66 15.34 -5.51
N THR A 12 -8.40 15.51 -5.89
CA THR A 12 -7.29 14.66 -5.40
C THR A 12 -7.15 14.76 -3.88
N ILE A 13 -7.17 15.97 -3.33
CA ILE A 13 -7.15 16.22 -1.87
C ILE A 13 -8.38 15.59 -1.20
N LEU A 14 -9.57 15.71 -1.78
CA LEU A 14 -10.77 15.08 -1.22
C LEU A 14 -10.68 13.54 -1.24
N HIS A 15 -10.08 12.95 -2.27
CA HIS A 15 -9.83 11.50 -2.31
C HIS A 15 -8.80 11.07 -1.27
N SER A 16 -7.75 11.87 -1.04
CA SER A 16 -6.71 11.52 -0.08
C SER A 16 -7.18 11.60 1.37
N LYS A 17 -8.16 12.46 1.67
CA LYS A 17 -8.77 12.58 3.01
C LYS A 17 -9.89 11.57 3.29
N ARG A 18 -10.20 10.65 2.37
CA ARG A 18 -11.13 9.55 2.64
C ARG A 18 -10.56 8.61 3.69
N ALA A 19 -11.37 8.30 4.69
CA ALA A 19 -10.93 7.54 5.85
C ALA A 19 -11.02 6.01 5.63
N ASN A 20 -11.99 5.54 4.86
CA ASN A 20 -12.37 4.13 4.93
C ASN A 20 -11.64 3.26 3.90
N ILE A 21 -11.12 2.14 4.39
CA ILE A 21 -10.58 1.01 3.63
C ILE A 21 -11.35 -0.22 4.10
N TYR A 22 -12.01 -0.93 3.19
CA TYR A 22 -12.73 -2.16 3.54
C TYR A 22 -11.95 -3.38 3.07
N TYR A 23 -11.84 -4.39 3.93
CA TYR A 23 -11.45 -5.75 3.57
C TYR A 23 -12.60 -6.66 3.97
N LEU A 24 -13.25 -7.26 2.97
CA LEU A 24 -14.48 -8.03 3.14
C LEU A 24 -14.24 -9.51 2.82
N GLN A 25 -14.87 -10.39 3.59
CA GLN A 25 -14.90 -11.83 3.36
C GLN A 25 -16.32 -12.35 3.64
N TYR A 26 -16.68 -13.48 3.02
CA TYR A 26 -17.93 -14.21 3.27
C TYR A 26 -19.19 -13.32 3.23
N CYS A 27 -19.28 -12.46 2.22
CA CYS A 27 -20.39 -11.52 2.09
C CYS A 27 -20.74 -11.21 0.62
N ARG A 28 -21.96 -10.70 0.41
CA ARG A 28 -22.44 -10.23 -0.89
C ARG A 28 -22.51 -8.71 -0.89
N VAL A 29 -21.85 -8.06 -1.85
CA VAL A 29 -21.88 -6.61 -2.01
C VAL A 29 -22.90 -6.23 -3.10
N LEU A 30 -23.94 -5.51 -2.70
CA LEU A 30 -25.09 -5.22 -3.54
C LEU A 30 -25.65 -3.82 -3.29
N VAL A 31 -26.55 -3.39 -4.17
CA VAL A 31 -27.32 -2.15 -3.97
C VAL A 31 -28.66 -2.49 -3.36
N ASN A 32 -28.99 -1.87 -2.25
CA ASN A 32 -30.25 -2.00 -1.55
C ASN A 32 -30.80 -0.60 -1.21
N GLY A 33 -32.02 -0.29 -1.66
CA GLY A 33 -32.63 1.02 -1.43
C GLY A 33 -31.77 2.21 -1.90
N GLY A 34 -30.99 2.04 -2.98
CA GLY A 34 -30.10 3.06 -3.52
C GLY A 34 -28.77 3.24 -2.76
N ARG A 35 -28.52 2.48 -1.69
CA ARG A 35 -27.24 2.44 -0.97
C ARG A 35 -26.45 1.21 -1.34
N VAL A 36 -25.12 1.31 -1.24
CA VAL A 36 -24.24 0.16 -1.38
C VAL A 36 -24.07 -0.48 -0.01
N GLU A 37 -24.43 -1.75 0.10
CA GLU A 37 -24.38 -2.53 1.35
C GLU A 37 -23.62 -3.83 1.13
N TYR A 38 -22.97 -4.36 2.18
CA TYR A 38 -22.51 -5.74 2.21
C TYR A 38 -23.40 -6.57 3.15
N VAL A 39 -23.69 -7.80 2.71
CA VAL A 39 -24.61 -8.70 3.39
C VAL A 39 -23.87 -9.95 3.84
N THR A 40 -23.92 -10.23 5.14
CA THR A 40 -23.41 -11.46 5.75
C THR A 40 -24.57 -12.34 6.19
N ASP A 41 -24.44 -13.66 6.04
CA ASP A 41 -25.48 -14.59 6.47
C ASP A 41 -25.09 -15.24 7.80
N GLU A 42 -25.87 -15.01 8.86
CA GLU A 42 -25.78 -15.69 10.16
C GLU A 42 -26.94 -16.67 10.29
N GLY A 43 -26.71 -17.92 9.86
CA GLY A 43 -27.73 -18.96 9.85
C GLY A 43 -28.89 -18.64 8.91
N LYS A 44 -30.05 -18.26 9.46
CA LYS A 44 -31.24 -17.86 8.69
C LYS A 44 -31.41 -16.34 8.54
N GLN A 45 -30.57 -15.56 9.20
CA GLN A 45 -30.67 -14.09 9.19
C GLN A 45 -29.58 -13.50 8.30
N SER A 46 -29.98 -12.59 7.41
CA SER A 46 -29.04 -11.77 6.66
C SER A 46 -28.85 -10.43 7.37
N LEU A 47 -27.62 -10.09 7.70
CA LEU A 47 -27.24 -8.82 8.29
C LEU A 47 -26.75 -7.87 7.19
N TYR A 48 -27.25 -6.64 7.21
CA TYR A 48 -26.97 -5.62 6.19
C TYR A 48 -26.11 -4.52 6.80
N TRP A 49 -25.00 -4.21 6.13
CA TRP A 49 -24.03 -3.23 6.59
C TRP A 49 -23.77 -2.20 5.49
N ASN A 50 -23.95 -0.92 5.82
CA ASN A 50 -23.81 0.16 4.85
C ASN A 50 -22.33 0.48 4.56
N ILE A 51 -22.01 0.69 3.28
CA ILE A 51 -20.70 1.19 2.82
C ILE A 51 -20.85 2.67 2.44
N PRO A 52 -20.29 3.63 3.20
CA PRO A 52 -20.34 5.04 2.89
C PRO A 52 -19.35 5.39 1.77
N ILE A 53 -19.72 5.09 0.51
CA ILE A 53 -18.85 5.15 -0.68
C ILE A 53 -18.14 6.50 -0.89
N ALA A 54 -18.72 7.61 -0.42
CA ALA A 54 -18.11 8.94 -0.51
C ALA A 54 -16.86 9.10 0.39
N ASN A 55 -16.79 8.35 1.49
CA ASN A 55 -15.66 8.35 2.43
C ASN A 55 -14.79 7.08 2.32
N THR A 56 -15.00 6.27 1.27
CA THR A 56 -14.26 5.02 1.04
C THR A 56 -13.26 5.19 -0.10
N SER A 57 -12.01 4.83 0.13
CA SER A 57 -10.96 4.88 -0.90
C SER A 57 -10.94 3.60 -1.73
N VAL A 58 -10.96 2.46 -1.04
CA VAL A 58 -10.82 1.13 -1.65
C VAL A 58 -11.62 0.08 -0.88
N VAL A 59 -12.16 -0.88 -1.62
CA VAL A 59 -12.77 -2.11 -1.08
C VAL A 59 -12.03 -3.31 -1.64
N MET A 60 -11.48 -4.13 -0.74
CA MET A 60 -10.85 -5.41 -1.06
C MET A 60 -11.83 -6.55 -0.78
N LEU A 61 -12.00 -7.42 -1.77
CA LEU A 61 -12.92 -8.54 -1.78
C LEU A 61 -12.11 -9.84 -1.71
N GLY A 62 -12.08 -10.46 -0.54
CA GLY A 62 -11.38 -11.71 -0.26
C GLY A 62 -12.26 -12.95 -0.44
N THR A 63 -11.90 -14.05 0.25
CA THR A 63 -12.63 -15.33 0.19
C THR A 63 -14.13 -15.20 0.44
N GLY A 64 -14.92 -15.89 -0.39
CA GLY A 64 -16.38 -15.98 -0.20
C GLY A 64 -17.12 -14.67 -0.49
N THR A 65 -16.53 -13.77 -1.26
CA THR A 65 -17.19 -12.51 -1.65
C THR A 65 -17.83 -12.58 -3.04
N SER A 66 -18.87 -11.77 -3.23
CA SER A 66 -19.42 -11.47 -4.56
C SER A 66 -19.85 -10.02 -4.62
N ILE A 67 -19.92 -9.46 -5.83
CA ILE A 67 -20.35 -8.08 -6.06
C ILE A 67 -21.26 -7.99 -7.28
N THR A 68 -22.32 -7.19 -7.18
CA THR A 68 -23.25 -6.95 -8.29
C THR A 68 -22.76 -5.84 -9.23
N GLN A 69 -23.21 -5.87 -10.49
CA GLN A 69 -22.94 -4.80 -11.44
C GLN A 69 -23.46 -3.44 -10.94
N ALA A 70 -24.62 -3.43 -10.26
CA ALA A 70 -25.20 -2.21 -9.71
C ALA A 70 -24.28 -1.59 -8.65
N ALA A 71 -23.69 -2.40 -7.76
CA ALA A 71 -22.72 -1.93 -6.78
C ALA A 71 -21.44 -1.40 -7.46
N MET A 72 -20.91 -2.13 -8.45
CA MET A 72 -19.75 -1.68 -9.24
C MET A 72 -19.99 -0.31 -9.89
N ARG A 73 -21.20 -0.05 -10.41
CA ARG A 73 -21.55 1.24 -10.99
C ARG A 73 -21.50 2.36 -9.96
N GLU A 74 -22.05 2.15 -8.76
CA GLU A 74 -22.03 3.18 -7.70
C GLU A 74 -20.61 3.41 -7.16
N PHE A 75 -19.79 2.36 -7.02
CA PHE A 75 -18.37 2.51 -6.68
C PHE A 75 -17.59 3.28 -7.75
N ALA A 76 -17.79 2.97 -9.03
CA ALA A 76 -17.10 3.64 -10.13
C ALA A 76 -17.43 5.14 -10.18
N LYS A 77 -18.71 5.51 -10.01
CA LYS A 77 -19.16 6.91 -9.90
C LYS A 77 -18.54 7.63 -8.71
N ALA A 78 -18.41 6.95 -7.57
CA ALA A 78 -17.80 7.51 -6.37
C ALA A 78 -16.26 7.46 -6.41
N GLY A 79 -15.64 6.92 -7.46
CA GLY A 79 -14.19 6.76 -7.55
C GLY A 79 -13.61 5.86 -6.45
N VAL A 80 -14.33 4.80 -6.07
CA VAL A 80 -13.87 3.78 -5.13
C VAL A 80 -13.23 2.64 -5.92
N LEU A 81 -11.99 2.29 -5.60
CA LEU A 81 -11.33 1.14 -6.23
C LEU A 81 -11.83 -0.17 -5.65
N ILE A 82 -12.02 -1.17 -6.50
CA ILE A 82 -12.36 -2.53 -6.10
C ILE A 82 -11.20 -3.44 -6.44
N GLY A 83 -10.74 -4.23 -5.46
CA GLY A 83 -9.68 -5.22 -5.65
C GLY A 83 -10.13 -6.59 -5.19
N PHE A 84 -10.02 -7.61 -6.04
CA PHE A 84 -10.17 -9.00 -5.60
C PHE A 84 -8.83 -9.53 -5.11
N CYS A 85 -8.77 -10.03 -3.88
CA CYS A 85 -7.56 -10.60 -3.28
C CYS A 85 -7.80 -12.04 -2.82
N GLY A 86 -6.74 -12.78 -2.55
CA GLY A 86 -6.86 -14.08 -1.88
C GLY A 86 -7.28 -13.92 -0.41
N GLY A 87 -7.50 -15.03 0.26
CA GLY A 87 -7.81 -15.06 1.69
C GLY A 87 -6.57 -15.19 2.57
N GLY A 88 -6.62 -14.64 3.78
CA GLY A 88 -5.58 -14.87 4.80
C GLY A 88 -4.18 -14.41 4.39
N GLY A 89 -4.07 -13.35 3.57
CA GLY A 89 -2.79 -12.84 3.11
C GLY A 89 -2.17 -13.61 1.92
N THR A 90 -2.91 -14.53 1.30
CA THR A 90 -2.46 -15.25 0.11
C THR A 90 -2.81 -14.51 -1.19
N PRO A 91 -2.01 -14.63 -2.26
CA PRO A 91 -2.33 -14.02 -3.56
C PRO A 91 -3.68 -14.49 -4.12
N LEU A 92 -4.39 -13.63 -4.87
CA LEU A 92 -5.65 -13.99 -5.55
C LEU A 92 -5.49 -15.21 -6.45
N TYR A 93 -4.41 -15.24 -7.22
CA TYR A 93 -4.08 -16.36 -8.10
C TYR A 93 -2.57 -16.55 -8.17
N ALA A 94 -2.14 -17.79 -8.00
CA ALA A 94 -0.76 -18.23 -8.19
C ALA A 94 -0.68 -19.17 -9.40
N GLY A 95 -0.02 -18.72 -10.47
CA GLY A 95 0.28 -19.53 -11.65
C GLY A 95 1.57 -19.04 -12.32
N ASN A 96 2.46 -19.96 -12.68
CA ASN A 96 3.84 -19.72 -13.17
C ASN A 96 4.68 -18.80 -12.24
N GLU A 97 5.73 -18.15 -12.76
CA GLU A 97 6.67 -17.33 -11.97
C GLU A 97 6.11 -15.97 -11.49
N VAL A 98 4.97 -15.53 -12.04
CA VAL A 98 4.38 -14.21 -11.75
C VAL A 98 3.04 -14.36 -11.03
N GLU A 99 3.02 -14.01 -9.75
CA GLU A 99 1.83 -14.07 -8.90
C GLU A 99 0.97 -12.81 -9.04
N THR A 100 -0.35 -13.00 -9.08
CA THR A 100 -1.31 -11.89 -9.03
C THR A 100 -1.83 -11.78 -7.61
N ALA A 101 -1.32 -10.81 -6.85
CA ALA A 101 -1.75 -10.57 -5.46
C ALA A 101 -3.19 -10.08 -5.41
N VAL A 102 -3.50 -9.03 -6.18
CA VAL A 102 -4.84 -8.43 -6.27
C VAL A 102 -5.19 -8.17 -7.73
N SER A 103 -6.43 -8.47 -8.12
CA SER A 103 -7.00 -8.06 -9.40
C SER A 103 -7.81 -6.77 -9.21
N TRP A 104 -7.30 -5.68 -9.78
CA TRP A 104 -7.88 -4.34 -9.61
C TRP A 104 -8.90 -4.00 -10.69
N LEU A 105 -10.06 -3.51 -10.28
CA LEU A 105 -11.09 -2.91 -11.14
C LEU A 105 -11.10 -1.41 -10.90
N SER A 106 -10.38 -0.68 -11.74
CA SER A 106 -10.24 0.78 -11.68
C SER A 106 -11.38 1.48 -12.41
N SER A 107 -11.95 2.54 -11.82
CA SER A 107 -13.00 3.33 -12.49
C SER A 107 -12.48 3.92 -13.81
N GLN A 108 -13.27 3.75 -14.88
CA GLN A 108 -12.98 4.25 -16.24
C GLN A 108 -13.85 5.46 -16.64
N SER A 109 -14.89 5.76 -15.86
CA SER A 109 -15.84 6.84 -16.17
C SER A 109 -15.43 8.19 -15.59
N GLU A 110 -14.45 8.18 -14.69
CA GLU A 110 -13.91 9.37 -14.03
C GLU A 110 -12.61 9.79 -14.72
N TYR A 111 -12.66 10.85 -15.54
CA TYR A 111 -11.46 11.41 -16.17
C TYR A 111 -10.42 11.79 -15.10
N ARG A 112 -9.17 11.37 -15.31
CA ARG A 112 -8.01 11.63 -14.44
C ARG A 112 -7.08 12.66 -15.09
N PRO A 113 -6.30 13.42 -14.31
CA PRO A 113 -5.29 14.31 -14.88
C PRO A 113 -4.31 13.52 -15.75
N THR A 114 -4.00 14.05 -16.93
CA THR A 114 -3.11 13.37 -17.90
C THR A 114 -1.65 13.81 -17.78
N GLU A 115 -1.38 14.90 -17.06
CA GLU A 115 -0.04 15.50 -16.94
C GLU A 115 0.97 14.52 -16.35
N TYR A 116 0.63 13.85 -15.23
CA TYR A 116 1.53 12.91 -14.58
C TYR A 116 1.79 11.69 -15.44
N LEU A 117 0.78 11.22 -16.18
CA LEU A 117 0.95 10.15 -17.15
C LEU A 117 1.95 10.55 -18.25
N GLN A 118 1.80 11.75 -18.83
CA GLN A 118 2.71 12.26 -19.87
C GLN A 118 4.13 12.38 -19.34
N HIS A 119 4.30 12.92 -18.13
CA HIS A 119 5.60 12.98 -17.47
C HIS A 119 6.18 11.58 -17.22
N TRP A 120 5.38 10.62 -16.75
CA TRP A 120 5.83 9.25 -16.49
C TRP A 120 6.33 8.55 -17.75
N VAL A 121 5.52 8.55 -18.81
CA VAL A 121 5.89 7.87 -20.07
C VAL A 121 7.07 8.53 -20.77
N SER A 122 7.33 9.82 -20.51
CA SER A 122 8.49 10.53 -21.08
C SER A 122 9.84 9.98 -20.61
N PHE A 123 9.89 9.35 -19.42
CA PHE A 123 11.13 8.76 -18.89
C PHE A 123 11.07 7.24 -18.74
N TRP A 124 9.87 6.63 -18.65
CA TRP A 124 9.71 5.23 -18.25
C TRP A 124 10.39 4.24 -19.19
N PHE A 125 10.62 4.57 -20.46
CA PHE A 125 11.29 3.67 -21.40
C PHE A 125 12.82 3.68 -21.27
N ASP A 126 13.40 4.64 -20.54
CA ASP A 126 14.85 4.71 -20.26
C ASP A 126 15.18 3.96 -18.96
N ASP A 127 16.04 2.94 -19.05
CA ASP A 127 16.46 2.12 -17.90
C ASP A 127 17.16 2.93 -16.79
N ARG A 128 17.94 3.94 -17.15
CA ARG A 128 18.65 4.80 -16.18
C ARG A 128 17.67 5.69 -15.46
N GLN A 129 16.70 6.25 -16.17
CA GLN A 129 15.65 7.08 -15.57
C GLN A 129 14.70 6.24 -14.70
N ARG A 130 14.35 5.03 -15.13
CA ARG A 130 13.61 4.08 -14.27
C ARG A 130 14.36 3.75 -12.99
N LEU A 131 15.67 3.50 -13.08
CA LEU A 131 16.51 3.28 -11.90
C LEU A 131 16.54 4.52 -10.99
N ALA A 132 16.65 5.71 -11.55
CA ALA A 132 16.61 6.96 -10.80
C ALA A 132 15.28 7.13 -10.04
N ALA A 133 14.14 6.80 -10.68
CA ALA A 133 12.83 6.80 -10.05
C ALA A 133 12.75 5.78 -8.90
N ALA A 134 13.24 4.55 -9.12
CA ALA A 134 13.27 3.51 -8.09
C ALA A 134 14.13 3.92 -6.89
N ILE A 135 15.29 4.56 -7.11
CA ILE A 135 16.13 5.09 -6.03
C ILE A 135 15.42 6.23 -5.29
N ALA A 136 14.69 7.11 -6.00
CA ALA A 136 13.92 8.17 -5.37
C ALA A 136 12.84 7.61 -4.42
N PHE A 137 12.17 6.52 -4.81
CA PHE A 137 11.21 5.81 -3.96
C PHE A 137 11.87 5.22 -2.72
N GLN A 138 13.04 4.57 -2.86
CA GLN A 138 13.74 4.02 -1.69
C GLN A 138 14.20 5.13 -0.73
N ARG A 139 14.57 6.32 -1.22
CA ARG A 139 14.85 7.48 -0.35
C ARG A 139 13.61 7.98 0.40
N VAL A 140 12.45 7.97 -0.23
CA VAL A 140 11.18 8.27 0.48
C VAL A 140 10.92 7.21 1.56
N ARG A 141 11.05 5.93 1.23
CA ARG A 141 10.90 4.82 2.19
C ARG A 141 11.82 4.97 3.40
N ILE A 142 13.10 5.29 3.20
CA ILE A 142 14.06 5.56 4.29
C ILE A 142 13.54 6.66 5.21
N ARG A 143 13.12 7.81 4.66
CA ARG A 143 12.58 8.93 5.44
C ARG A 143 11.34 8.55 6.22
N GLN A 144 10.43 7.79 5.61
CA GLN A 144 9.21 7.32 6.26
C GLN A 144 9.52 6.38 7.44
N ILE A 145 10.44 5.42 7.26
CA ILE A 145 10.87 4.53 8.34
C ILE A 145 11.48 5.34 9.47
N GLN A 146 12.45 6.22 9.18
CA GLN A 146 13.12 7.04 10.18
C GLN A 146 12.13 7.90 10.97
N HIS A 147 11.21 8.58 10.26
CA HIS A 147 10.24 9.46 10.87
C HIS A 147 9.26 8.71 11.78
N HIS A 148 8.68 7.61 11.30
CA HIS A 148 7.62 6.91 12.04
C HIS A 148 8.16 6.02 13.16
N TRP A 149 9.26 5.30 12.95
CA TRP A 149 9.82 4.41 13.97
C TRP A 149 10.40 5.18 15.16
N LEU A 150 10.96 6.37 14.94
CA LEU A 150 11.51 7.22 15.99
C LEU A 150 10.50 8.25 16.53
N SER A 151 9.24 8.19 16.08
CA SER A 151 8.21 9.08 16.59
C SER A 151 7.90 8.76 18.06
N THR A 152 7.65 9.80 18.86
CA THR A 152 7.20 9.66 20.26
C THR A 152 5.95 8.82 20.40
N ARG A 153 5.15 8.79 19.35
CA ARG A 153 3.95 7.98 19.30
C ARG A 153 4.24 6.50 19.16
N MET A 154 5.11 6.11 18.22
CA MET A 154 5.44 4.70 18.04
C MET A 154 6.04 4.12 19.32
N GLN A 155 6.89 4.89 20.00
CA GLN A 155 7.46 4.54 21.30
C GLN A 155 6.42 4.28 22.39
N ARG A 156 5.24 4.91 22.32
CA ARG A 156 4.13 4.69 23.26
C ARG A 156 3.26 3.47 22.94
N GLU A 157 3.33 2.94 21.72
CA GLU A 157 2.54 1.77 21.31
C GLU A 157 3.16 0.50 21.90
N ASN A 158 2.66 0.06 23.06
CA ASN A 158 3.09 -1.15 23.78
C ASN A 158 4.63 -1.26 23.96
N GLY A 159 5.32 -0.12 24.06
CA GLY A 159 6.77 -0.09 24.26
C GLY A 159 7.60 -0.51 23.03
N PHE A 160 7.11 -0.29 21.80
CA PHE A 160 7.95 -0.43 20.60
C PHE A 160 9.03 0.66 20.60
N GLU A 161 10.14 0.39 21.27
CA GLU A 161 11.29 1.28 21.43
C GLU A 161 12.51 0.69 20.70
N PRO A 162 12.62 0.88 19.38
CA PRO A 162 13.72 0.29 18.62
C PRO A 162 15.05 0.94 19.03
N ASP A 163 16.14 0.15 18.99
CA ASP A 163 17.49 0.69 19.15
C ASP A 163 17.75 1.74 18.05
N LYS A 164 17.73 3.01 18.47
CA LYS A 164 17.88 4.17 17.59
C LYS A 164 19.20 4.13 16.82
N ASN A 165 20.31 3.81 17.49
CA ASN A 165 21.63 3.80 16.85
C ASN A 165 21.68 2.71 15.78
N ARG A 166 21.14 1.53 16.10
CA ARG A 166 21.07 0.41 15.15
C ARG A 166 20.19 0.74 13.94
N LEU A 167 19.04 1.40 14.15
CA LEU A 167 18.17 1.85 13.07
C LEU A 167 18.85 2.88 12.17
N GLU A 168 19.43 3.93 12.76
CA GLU A 168 20.08 5.02 12.02
C GLU A 168 21.29 4.51 11.22
N GLN A 169 22.10 3.60 11.80
CA GLN A 169 23.21 2.96 11.08
C GLN A 169 22.71 2.11 9.90
N LEU A 170 21.65 1.33 10.10
CA LEU A 170 21.06 0.50 9.05
C LEU A 170 20.56 1.36 7.88
N LEU A 171 19.80 2.42 8.17
CA LEU A 171 19.25 3.32 7.15
C LEU A 171 20.34 4.10 6.43
N SER A 172 21.35 4.61 7.15
CA SER A 172 22.49 5.32 6.57
C SER A 172 23.33 4.41 5.67
N SER A 173 23.56 3.16 6.09
CA SER A 173 24.27 2.17 5.27
C SER A 173 23.50 1.88 3.97
N TYR A 174 22.18 1.69 4.07
CA TYR A 174 21.34 1.46 2.89
C TYR A 174 21.37 2.67 1.94
N GLU A 175 21.24 3.90 2.46
CA GLU A 175 21.29 5.13 1.65
C GLU A 175 22.63 5.29 0.92
N ASN A 176 23.75 5.03 1.59
CA ASN A 176 25.06 5.05 0.96
C ASN A 176 25.17 4.02 -0.17
N ASN A 177 24.61 2.82 0.02
CA ASN A 177 24.62 1.75 -0.98
C ASN A 177 23.73 2.05 -2.19
N LEU A 178 22.65 2.84 -2.04
CA LEU A 178 21.79 3.25 -3.15
C LEU A 178 22.59 3.97 -4.25
N SER A 179 23.56 4.80 -3.88
CA SER A 179 24.40 5.56 -4.82
C SER A 179 25.29 4.67 -5.68
N ASN A 180 25.57 3.45 -5.23
CA ASN A 180 26.39 2.47 -5.94
C ASN A 180 25.57 1.54 -6.83
N CYS A 181 24.24 1.57 -6.74
CA CYS A 181 23.37 0.71 -7.55
C CYS A 181 23.39 1.16 -9.02
N ARG A 182 23.76 0.23 -9.91
CA ARG A 182 23.85 0.50 -11.36
C ARG A 182 22.67 -0.02 -12.18
N ASN A 183 21.82 -0.86 -11.58
CA ASN A 183 20.64 -1.44 -12.21
C ASN A 183 19.61 -1.87 -11.15
N GLY A 184 18.40 -2.20 -11.60
CA GLY A 184 17.31 -2.63 -10.71
C GLY A 184 17.62 -3.91 -9.92
N THR A 185 18.41 -4.85 -10.48
CA THR A 185 18.79 -6.09 -9.78
C THR A 185 19.67 -5.80 -8.56
N ALA A 186 20.65 -4.91 -8.70
CA ALA A 186 21.49 -4.47 -7.58
C ALA A 186 20.66 -3.76 -6.51
N LEU A 187 19.68 -2.95 -6.93
CA LEU A 187 18.78 -2.25 -6.02
C LEU A 187 17.89 -3.23 -5.22
N LEU A 188 17.28 -4.22 -5.88
CA LEU A 188 16.50 -5.29 -5.22
C LEU A 188 17.35 -6.08 -4.22
N ALA A 189 18.61 -6.34 -4.52
CA ALA A 189 19.51 -7.02 -3.60
C ALA A 189 19.78 -6.20 -2.33
N GLN A 190 20.04 -4.89 -2.49
CA GLN A 190 20.21 -3.99 -1.33
C GLN A 190 18.93 -3.85 -0.51
N GLU A 191 17.79 -3.74 -1.19
CA GLU A 191 16.47 -3.71 -0.54
C GLU A 191 16.24 -4.97 0.33
N ALA A 192 16.52 -6.16 -0.21
CA ALA A 192 16.33 -7.42 0.52
C ALA A 192 17.20 -7.49 1.78
N VAL A 193 18.46 -7.01 1.71
CA VAL A 193 19.36 -6.93 2.86
C VAL A 193 18.79 -6.00 3.94
N MET A 194 18.39 -4.78 3.55
CA MET A 194 17.83 -3.79 4.47
C MET A 194 16.54 -4.29 5.11
N THR A 195 15.61 -4.83 4.31
CA THR A 195 14.32 -5.33 4.78
C THR A 195 14.47 -6.48 5.77
N LYS A 196 15.41 -7.41 5.51
CA LYS A 196 15.72 -8.51 6.44
C LYS A 196 16.25 -7.98 7.78
N ALA A 197 17.10 -6.96 7.76
CA ALA A 197 17.61 -6.33 8.96
C ALA A 197 16.52 -5.58 9.75
N LEU A 198 15.58 -4.91 9.06
CA LEU A 198 14.41 -4.28 9.70
C LEU A 198 13.50 -5.31 10.39
N TYR A 199 13.20 -6.43 9.73
CA TYR A 199 12.42 -7.51 10.36
C TYR A 199 13.09 -7.99 11.64
N LYS A 200 14.42 -8.21 11.60
CA LYS A 200 15.16 -8.61 12.79
C LYS A 200 15.09 -7.53 13.88
N LEU A 201 15.28 -6.26 13.53
CA LEU A 201 15.21 -5.16 14.49
C LEU A 201 13.83 -5.08 15.15
N ALA A 202 12.74 -5.16 14.39
CA ALA A 202 11.39 -5.14 14.95
C ALA A 202 11.09 -6.35 15.83
N ALA A 203 11.50 -7.55 15.41
CA ALA A 203 11.37 -8.76 16.22
C ALA A 203 12.14 -8.65 17.55
N ASP A 204 13.39 -8.17 17.50
CA ASP A 204 14.21 -7.92 18.69
C ASP A 204 13.56 -6.85 19.60
N THR A 205 12.99 -5.79 19.02
CA THR A 205 12.37 -4.66 19.75
C THR A 205 11.20 -5.10 20.62
N VAL A 206 10.36 -6.01 20.13
CA VAL A 206 9.19 -6.51 20.88
C VAL A 206 9.46 -7.83 21.60
N ASN A 207 10.72 -8.31 21.61
CA ASN A 207 11.11 -9.62 22.13
C ASN A 207 10.30 -10.80 21.53
N TYR A 208 10.05 -10.77 20.21
CA TYR A 208 9.32 -11.83 19.51
C TYR A 208 10.07 -13.18 19.49
N GLY A 209 11.40 -13.14 19.63
CA GLY A 209 12.28 -14.28 19.44
C GLY A 209 12.74 -14.42 17.98
N ASP A 210 13.04 -15.65 17.56
CA ASP A 210 13.51 -15.92 16.20
C ASP A 210 12.40 -15.68 15.17
N PHE A 211 12.64 -14.76 14.25
CA PHE A 211 11.72 -14.45 13.16
C PHE A 211 12.34 -14.74 11.80
N THR A 212 11.61 -15.47 10.96
CA THR A 212 11.93 -15.65 9.54
C THR A 212 10.71 -15.27 8.71
N ARG A 213 10.88 -14.34 7.75
CA ARG A 213 9.79 -13.96 6.84
C ARG A 213 9.45 -15.12 5.92
N ALA A 214 8.25 -15.66 6.06
CA ALA A 214 7.69 -16.64 5.15
C ALA A 214 7.30 -15.96 3.83
N LYS A 215 7.50 -16.68 2.72
CA LYS A 215 7.07 -16.22 1.38
C LYS A 215 5.69 -16.79 1.07
N ARG A 216 4.95 -16.11 0.19
CA ARG A 216 3.67 -16.58 -0.40
C ARG A 216 2.57 -16.87 0.63
N GLY A 217 2.55 -16.19 1.77
CA GLY A 217 1.54 -16.42 2.81
C GLY A 217 1.67 -17.76 3.53
N GLY A 218 2.82 -18.46 3.41
CA GLY A 218 3.05 -19.76 4.05
C GLY A 218 3.47 -19.68 5.53
N GLY A 219 3.48 -18.50 6.13
CA GLY A 219 3.86 -18.31 7.53
C GLY A 219 2.72 -18.65 8.46
N ILE A 220 2.98 -19.53 9.43
CA ILE A 220 1.99 -19.96 10.43
C ILE A 220 1.94 -19.04 11.65
N ASP A 221 3.04 -18.33 11.94
CA ASP A 221 3.13 -17.43 13.08
C ASP A 221 2.41 -16.10 12.83
N MET A 222 1.96 -15.47 13.91
CA MET A 222 1.07 -14.30 13.85
C MET A 222 1.74 -13.10 13.18
N ALA A 223 3.05 -12.86 13.40
CA ALA A 223 3.75 -11.77 12.75
C ALA A 223 3.77 -11.93 11.22
N ASN A 224 4.05 -13.13 10.71
CA ASN A 224 3.96 -13.38 9.26
C ASN A 224 2.54 -13.14 8.71
N ARG A 225 1.51 -13.65 9.38
CA ARG A 225 0.11 -13.47 8.97
C ARG A 225 -0.30 -12.00 8.92
N PHE A 226 0.08 -11.21 9.94
CA PHE A 226 -0.19 -9.78 10.00
C PHE A 226 0.61 -9.00 8.96
N LEU A 227 1.88 -9.33 8.73
CA LEU A 227 2.65 -8.72 7.64
C LEU A 227 1.98 -8.97 6.29
N ASP A 228 1.50 -10.19 6.03
CA ASP A 228 0.78 -10.50 4.80
C ASP A 228 -0.54 -9.71 4.70
N HIS A 229 -1.37 -9.70 5.74
CA HIS A 229 -2.62 -8.93 5.76
C HIS A 229 -2.41 -7.42 5.57
N GLY A 230 -1.46 -6.84 6.30
CA GLY A 230 -1.16 -5.42 6.24
C GLY A 230 -0.59 -4.99 4.89
N ASN A 231 0.13 -5.87 4.21
CA ASN A 231 0.59 -5.62 2.84
C ASN A 231 -0.59 -5.43 1.87
N TYR A 232 -1.68 -6.20 1.98
CA TYR A 232 -2.87 -5.98 1.14
C TYR A 232 -3.50 -4.62 1.39
N LEU A 233 -3.59 -4.18 2.64
CA LEU A 233 -4.08 -2.84 2.97
C LEU A 233 -3.20 -1.76 2.31
N ALA A 234 -1.88 -1.91 2.36
CA ALA A 234 -0.94 -1.00 1.70
C ALA A 234 -1.07 -1.04 0.16
N TYR A 235 -1.25 -2.22 -0.45
CA TYR A 235 -1.50 -2.36 -1.89
C TYR A 235 -2.79 -1.67 -2.31
N GLY A 236 -3.85 -1.76 -1.50
CA GLY A 236 -5.09 -1.04 -1.74
C GLY A 236 -4.88 0.48 -1.78
N LEU A 237 -4.11 1.02 -0.84
CA LEU A 237 -3.81 2.44 -0.80
C LEU A 237 -2.94 2.89 -1.99
N ALA A 238 -1.95 2.09 -2.36
CA ALA A 238 -1.08 2.34 -3.50
C ALA A 238 -1.82 2.28 -4.86
N ALA A 239 -2.79 1.37 -4.99
CA ALA A 239 -3.67 1.33 -6.15
C ALA A 239 -4.51 2.61 -6.25
N VAL A 240 -5.03 3.12 -5.12
CA VAL A 240 -5.73 4.42 -5.10
C VAL A 240 -4.79 5.54 -5.50
N ALA A 241 -3.58 5.60 -4.92
CA ALA A 241 -2.61 6.65 -5.22
C ALA A 241 -2.29 6.73 -6.71
N THR A 242 -1.98 5.60 -7.34
CA THR A 242 -1.67 5.51 -8.78
C THR A 242 -2.89 5.84 -9.65
N TRP A 243 -4.08 5.36 -9.30
CA TRP A 243 -5.31 5.65 -10.05
C TRP A 243 -5.70 7.13 -10.00
N VAL A 244 -5.63 7.78 -8.82
CA VAL A 244 -6.05 9.18 -8.65
C VAL A 244 -5.25 10.13 -9.54
N ILE A 245 -3.95 9.87 -9.70
CA ILE A 245 -3.06 10.69 -10.56
C ILE A 245 -2.95 10.16 -12.00
N GLY A 246 -3.73 9.15 -12.38
CA GLY A 246 -3.80 8.65 -13.75
C GLY A 246 -2.62 7.78 -14.21
N LEU A 247 -1.87 7.16 -13.28
CA LEU A 247 -0.77 6.25 -13.62
C LEU A 247 -1.24 4.79 -13.76
N PRO A 248 -1.01 4.13 -14.91
CA PRO A 248 -1.26 2.71 -15.06
C PRO A 248 -0.38 1.88 -14.12
N HIS A 249 -0.99 0.90 -13.43
CA HIS A 249 -0.28 0.02 -12.48
C HIS A 249 0.90 -0.74 -13.11
N GLY A 250 0.90 -0.93 -14.43
CA GLY A 250 1.96 -1.63 -15.16
C GLY A 250 3.27 -0.86 -15.33
N LEU A 251 3.28 0.46 -15.13
CA LEU A 251 4.45 1.31 -15.33
C LEU A 251 5.37 1.34 -14.09
N ALA A 252 5.75 0.15 -13.63
CA ALA A 252 6.62 -0.07 -12.48
C ALA A 252 8.05 0.44 -12.72
N VAL A 253 8.71 0.89 -11.67
CA VAL A 253 10.11 1.35 -11.70
C VAL A 253 11.08 0.34 -11.08
N LEU A 254 10.60 -0.54 -10.19
CA LEU A 254 11.42 -1.57 -9.55
C LEU A 254 10.84 -2.98 -9.72
N HIS A 255 9.58 -3.20 -9.35
CA HIS A 255 8.97 -4.54 -9.29
C HIS A 255 8.35 -5.04 -10.61
N GLY A 256 8.60 -4.36 -11.74
CA GLY A 256 7.93 -4.67 -13.02
C GLY A 256 8.25 -6.04 -13.63
N LYS A 257 9.39 -6.65 -13.29
CA LYS A 257 9.78 -7.97 -13.81
C LYS A 257 9.19 -9.14 -13.03
N THR A 258 8.79 -8.92 -11.78
CA THR A 258 8.37 -9.99 -10.86
C THR A 258 6.89 -9.92 -10.50
N ARG A 259 6.22 -8.78 -10.78
CA ARG A 259 4.82 -8.55 -10.41
C ARG A 259 4.05 -7.87 -11.54
N ARG A 260 2.89 -8.43 -11.90
CA ARG A 260 1.88 -7.69 -12.68
C ARG A 260 1.34 -6.55 -11.83
N GLY A 261 1.21 -5.36 -12.43
CA GLY A 261 0.82 -4.16 -11.69
C GLY A 261 1.92 -3.68 -10.74
N GLY A 262 3.20 -3.89 -11.09
CA GLY A 262 4.36 -3.64 -10.24
C GLY A 262 4.43 -2.23 -9.59
N LEU A 263 3.85 -1.20 -10.21
CA LEU A 263 3.86 0.16 -9.65
C LEU A 263 3.06 0.24 -8.34
N VAL A 264 2.04 -0.60 -8.15
CA VAL A 264 1.31 -0.71 -6.88
C VAL A 264 2.21 -1.23 -5.77
N PHE A 265 3.11 -2.16 -6.08
CA PHE A 265 4.08 -2.67 -5.11
C PHE A 265 5.15 -1.61 -4.81
N ASP A 266 5.68 -0.96 -5.85
CA ASP A 266 6.66 0.11 -5.73
C ASP A 266 6.14 1.26 -4.84
N ALA A 267 4.89 1.68 -5.01
CA ALA A 267 4.27 2.72 -4.21
C ALA A 267 3.90 2.25 -2.79
N ALA A 268 3.49 0.99 -2.60
CA ALA A 268 3.21 0.45 -1.27
C ALA A 268 4.46 0.37 -0.40
N ASP A 269 5.63 0.06 -0.99
CA ASP A 269 6.91 -0.02 -0.28
C ASP A 269 7.34 1.30 0.35
N LEU A 270 6.77 2.44 -0.08
CA LEU A 270 7.01 3.75 0.53
C LEU A 270 6.64 3.79 2.01
N ILE A 271 5.62 3.02 2.43
CA ILE A 271 5.07 3.07 3.80
C ILE A 271 5.04 1.71 4.51
N LYS A 272 5.18 0.60 3.80
CA LYS A 272 4.96 -0.76 4.32
C LYS A 272 5.84 -1.05 5.54
N ASP A 273 7.14 -0.81 5.40
CA ASP A 273 8.07 -1.01 6.50
C ASP A 273 7.97 0.07 7.58
N ALA A 274 7.51 1.27 7.23
CA ALA A 274 7.37 2.38 8.17
C ALA A 274 6.16 2.20 9.10
N LEU A 275 5.06 1.69 8.56
CA LEU A 275 3.74 1.69 9.23
C LEU A 275 3.19 0.29 9.50
N VAL A 276 3.31 -0.65 8.55
CA VAL A 276 2.74 -2.00 8.70
C VAL A 276 3.65 -2.87 9.55
N LEU A 277 4.96 -2.85 9.26
CA LEU A 277 5.93 -3.75 9.88
C LEU A 277 5.94 -3.64 11.42
N PRO A 278 6.07 -2.46 12.06
CA PRO A 278 6.02 -2.36 13.52
C PRO A 278 4.69 -2.86 14.10
N GLN A 279 3.57 -2.48 13.48
CA GLN A 279 2.24 -2.84 13.95
C GLN A 279 1.98 -4.35 13.90
N ALA A 280 2.55 -5.05 12.92
CA ALA A 280 2.41 -6.50 12.82
C ALA A 280 3.07 -7.22 14.01
N PHE A 281 4.26 -6.77 14.43
CA PHE A 281 4.95 -7.32 15.60
C PHE A 281 4.26 -6.93 16.91
N ILE A 282 3.82 -5.67 17.03
CA ILE A 282 3.08 -5.19 18.21
C ILE A 282 1.78 -5.98 18.40
N ALA A 283 0.98 -6.13 17.34
CA ALA A 283 -0.28 -6.87 17.39
C ALA A 283 -0.05 -8.36 17.68
N ALA A 284 0.99 -8.96 17.11
CA ALA A 284 1.34 -10.36 17.37
C ALA A 284 1.69 -10.59 18.84
N MET A 285 2.48 -9.69 19.46
CA MET A 285 2.82 -9.77 20.88
C MET A 285 1.65 -9.47 21.80
N ALA A 286 0.70 -8.64 21.36
CA ALA A 286 -0.52 -8.35 22.10
C ALA A 286 -1.57 -9.46 22.01
N GLY A 287 -1.37 -10.47 21.16
CA GLY A 287 -2.35 -11.55 20.96
C GLY A 287 -3.63 -11.08 20.27
N GLU A 288 -3.53 -10.03 19.45
CA GLU A 288 -4.68 -9.44 18.77
C GLU A 288 -5.23 -10.34 17.66
N GLU A 289 -6.46 -10.07 17.27
CA GLU A 289 -7.10 -10.70 16.11
C GLU A 289 -6.88 -9.89 14.83
N GLU A 290 -7.11 -10.52 13.66
CA GLU A 290 -6.91 -9.90 12.34
C GLU A 290 -7.72 -8.60 12.16
N GLN A 291 -8.90 -8.51 12.77
CA GLN A 291 -9.73 -7.31 12.74
C GLN A 291 -9.12 -6.13 13.52
N GLU A 292 -8.52 -6.41 14.68
CA GLU A 292 -7.88 -5.39 15.52
C GLU A 292 -6.61 -4.88 14.84
N PHE A 293 -5.78 -5.79 14.35
CA PHE A 293 -4.60 -5.44 13.55
C PHE A 293 -4.95 -4.61 12.31
N ARG A 294 -6.01 -4.98 11.58
CA ARG A 294 -6.49 -4.19 10.44
C ARG A 294 -6.87 -2.77 10.86
N GLN A 295 -7.58 -2.62 11.98
CA GLN A 295 -7.98 -1.30 12.48
C GLN A 295 -6.76 -0.48 12.92
N ARG A 296 -5.71 -1.11 13.48
CA ARG A 296 -4.42 -0.46 13.74
C ARG A 296 -3.80 0.09 12.48
N CYS A 297 -3.67 -0.72 11.42
CA CYS A 297 -3.11 -0.28 10.15
C CYS A 297 -3.90 0.87 9.53
N ILE A 298 -5.23 0.76 9.44
CA ILE A 298 -6.09 1.82 8.86
C ILE A 298 -5.94 3.13 9.64
N SER A 299 -5.99 3.05 10.97
CA SER A 299 -5.80 4.23 11.84
C SER A 299 -4.39 4.81 11.69
N GLY A 300 -3.38 3.95 11.55
CA GLY A 300 -2.00 4.34 11.29
C GLY A 300 -1.84 5.07 9.96
N PHE A 301 -2.42 4.55 8.88
CA PHE A 301 -2.37 5.15 7.54
C PHE A 301 -3.03 6.52 7.50
N GLN A 302 -4.21 6.69 8.11
CA GLN A 302 -4.89 7.98 8.19
C GLN A 302 -4.05 9.02 8.92
N ARG A 303 -3.49 8.65 10.09
CA ARG A 303 -2.75 9.57 10.94
C ARG A 303 -1.37 9.94 10.37
N ALA A 304 -0.82 9.08 9.52
CA ALA A 304 0.42 9.32 8.79
C ALA A 304 0.20 9.98 7.42
N ASP A 305 -1.06 10.31 7.06
CA ASP A 305 -1.43 10.79 5.73
C ASP A 305 -0.80 9.90 4.61
N ALA A 306 -0.82 8.58 4.81
CA ALA A 306 -0.03 7.65 4.00
C ALA A 306 -0.40 7.68 2.50
N LEU A 307 -1.65 8.00 2.17
CA LEU A 307 -2.09 8.17 0.79
C LEU A 307 -1.52 9.45 0.18
N ASP A 308 -1.47 10.56 0.92
CA ASP A 308 -0.82 11.80 0.47
C ASP A 308 0.67 11.56 0.23
N VAL A 309 1.36 10.87 1.13
CA VAL A 309 2.78 10.51 0.97
C VAL A 309 3.02 9.76 -0.34
N MET A 310 2.17 8.78 -0.68
CA MET A 310 2.30 8.04 -1.93
C MET A 310 2.03 8.92 -3.15
N ILE A 311 0.95 9.72 -3.12
CA ILE A 311 0.58 10.63 -4.21
C ILE A 311 1.70 11.63 -4.46
N GLU A 312 2.19 12.31 -3.41
CA GLU A 312 3.27 13.29 -3.51
C GLU A 312 4.57 12.66 -4.01
N ALA A 313 4.92 11.45 -3.54
CA ALA A 313 6.12 10.75 -4.02
C ALA A 313 6.03 10.44 -5.52
N LEU A 314 4.86 9.98 -6.00
CA LEU A 314 4.61 9.71 -7.42
C LEU A 314 4.67 11.01 -8.23
N GLN A 315 3.95 12.06 -7.80
CA GLN A 315 3.92 13.36 -8.50
C GLN A 315 5.31 13.99 -8.59
N ASN A 316 6.03 14.06 -7.47
CA ASN A 316 7.38 14.62 -7.41
C ASN A 316 8.34 13.86 -8.32
N THR A 317 8.28 12.53 -8.32
CA THR A 317 9.14 11.70 -9.19
C THR A 317 8.80 11.92 -10.66
N ALA A 318 7.52 11.98 -11.01
CA ALA A 318 7.07 12.27 -12.37
C ALA A 318 7.62 13.60 -12.88
N LEU A 319 7.46 14.66 -12.08
CA LEU A 319 7.88 16.02 -12.43
C LEU A 319 9.42 16.16 -12.47
N GLN A 320 10.14 15.55 -11.55
CA GLN A 320 11.61 15.64 -11.47
C GLN A 320 12.30 14.93 -12.64
N LEU A 321 11.76 13.81 -13.10
CA LEU A 321 12.39 13.00 -14.15
C LEU A 321 11.81 13.25 -15.54
N SER A 322 10.79 14.11 -15.65
CA SER A 322 10.14 14.36 -16.93
C SER A 322 11.11 14.84 -18.00
N GLN A 323 10.91 14.30 -19.21
CA GLN A 323 11.60 14.70 -20.44
C GLN A 323 10.69 15.50 -21.37
N VAL A 324 9.48 15.88 -20.92
CA VAL A 324 8.60 16.77 -21.67
C VAL A 324 9.23 18.17 -21.64
N ALA A 325 9.36 18.81 -22.80
CA ALA A 325 9.89 20.17 -22.88
C ALA A 325 9.05 21.12 -22.01
N ARG A 326 9.72 21.93 -21.18
CA ARG A 326 9.07 23.01 -20.43
C ARG A 326 8.73 24.17 -21.35
#